data_AF-A0A2T7NXK8-F1
#
_entry.id   AF-A0A2T7NXK8-F1
#
_cell.length_a   1.000
_cell.length_b   1.000
_cell.length_c   1.000
_cell.angle_alpha   90.00
_cell.angle_beta   90.00
_cell.angle_gamma   90.00
#
_symmetry.space_group_name_H-M   'P 1'
#
loop_
_entity.id
_entity.type
_entity.pdbx_description
1 polymer ?
#
loop_
_entity_poly.entity_id
_entity_poly.type
_entity_poly.pdbx_seq_one_letter_code
_entity_poly.pdbx_strand_id
1 'polypeptide(L)'
;MSQQTKVVLNCVGPYRFHGEQVVKACIEGGANCVDISGEPQFLEKVQLLYSAKAKEANVYVVGSCGFDSIPVDMGVHFTRKNFKGDLNSVEGYLTLKGGEDGIAFNYATFESAVYGFAYASELANIRKSLFPDPMPRSAHRVPKRYFPFYKEDLKKWCLPFPSSDRSVVARSQRYFYDKQRQRPVQFVPYICEASLFRTICYVLFSIIFAIMSYFSVTRSVLLKFPQIFTAGMFKKDGPSLKQHQEKPDKTITVTVSGPEAGYVTTPICMVQSAMVLLKEKERIPKEGGVYTPAAVFGDSSLVKRLDKHEVTFQVHEQ
;
A
#
# COMPACT_ATOMS: atom_id res chain seq x y z
N MET A 1 -23.11 -13.47 8.06
CA MET A 1 -22.76 -12.23 7.33
C MET A 1 -22.19 -12.53 5.94
N SER A 2 -21.08 -13.27 5.80
CA SER A 2 -20.49 -13.58 4.49
C SER A 2 -21.47 -14.29 3.54
N GLN A 3 -22.22 -15.29 4.00
CA GLN A 3 -23.24 -15.99 3.18
C GLN A 3 -24.39 -15.10 2.66
N GLN A 4 -24.58 -13.91 3.24
CA GLN A 4 -25.68 -13.00 2.90
C GLN A 4 -25.20 -11.74 2.17
N THR A 5 -23.90 -11.61 1.89
CA THR A 5 -23.31 -10.46 1.20
C THR A 5 -22.51 -10.90 -0.01
N LYS A 6 -22.34 -9.99 -0.97
CA LYS A 6 -21.52 -10.20 -2.15
C LYS A 6 -20.08 -9.74 -1.96
N VAL A 7 -19.86 -8.74 -1.10
CA VAL A 7 -18.54 -8.18 -0.78
C VAL A 7 -18.50 -7.81 0.70
N VAL A 8 -17.41 -8.16 1.37
CA VAL A 8 -17.06 -7.73 2.72
C VAL A 8 -15.94 -6.69 2.62
N LEU A 9 -16.15 -5.54 3.27
CA LEU A 9 -15.13 -4.53 3.46
C LEU A 9 -14.42 -4.80 4.80
N ASN A 10 -13.25 -5.39 4.74
CA ASN A 10 -12.48 -5.75 5.92
C ASN A 10 -11.58 -4.60 6.39
N CYS A 11 -12.03 -3.87 7.41
CA CYS A 11 -11.30 -2.76 8.04
C CYS A 11 -10.67 -3.13 9.40
N VAL A 12 -10.51 -4.43 9.72
CA VAL A 12 -10.03 -4.86 11.04
C VAL A 12 -8.51 -4.97 11.07
N GLY A 13 -7.87 -4.00 11.73
CA GLY A 13 -6.44 -3.99 12.03
C GLY A 13 -6.16 -4.28 13.51
N PRO A 14 -4.95 -4.76 13.87
CA PRO A 14 -3.89 -5.21 12.96
C PRO A 14 -4.27 -6.52 12.25
N TYR A 15 -4.06 -6.55 10.93
CA TYR A 15 -4.57 -7.61 10.06
C TYR A 15 -3.90 -8.96 10.31
N ARG A 16 -2.64 -8.97 10.71
CA ARG A 16 -1.90 -10.15 11.18
C ARG A 16 -2.71 -10.99 12.18
N PHE A 17 -3.45 -10.35 13.07
CA PHE A 17 -4.15 -11.04 14.16
C PHE A 17 -5.62 -11.33 13.84
N HIS A 18 -6.25 -10.47 13.03
CA HIS A 18 -7.71 -10.45 12.88
C HIS A 18 -8.19 -10.58 11.43
N GLY A 19 -7.32 -10.35 10.44
CA GLY A 19 -7.70 -10.32 9.03
C GLY A 19 -7.95 -11.71 8.45
N GLU A 20 -7.20 -12.73 8.88
CA GLU A 20 -7.23 -14.07 8.29
C GLU A 20 -8.58 -14.77 8.52
N GLN A 21 -9.18 -14.58 9.69
CA GLN A 21 -10.49 -15.12 10.05
C GLN A 21 -11.58 -14.56 9.14
N VAL A 22 -11.50 -13.26 8.81
CA VAL A 22 -12.44 -12.60 7.88
C VAL A 22 -12.28 -13.17 6.48
N VAL A 23 -11.03 -13.30 5.99
CA VAL A 23 -10.75 -13.89 4.67
C VAL A 23 -11.29 -15.31 4.57
N LYS A 24 -11.01 -16.15 5.58
CA LYS A 24 -11.50 -17.53 5.64
C LYS A 24 -13.04 -17.58 5.57
N ALA A 25 -13.72 -16.78 6.39
CA ALA A 25 -15.18 -16.72 6.42
C ALA A 25 -15.79 -16.21 5.10
N CYS A 26 -15.09 -15.32 4.39
CA CYS A 26 -15.50 -14.82 3.08
C CYS A 26 -15.42 -15.92 2.01
N ILE A 27 -14.31 -16.66 1.96
CA ILE A 27 -14.12 -17.78 1.02
C ILE A 27 -15.15 -18.88 1.27
N GLU A 28 -15.35 -19.28 2.52
CA GLU A 28 -16.34 -20.30 2.91
C GLU A 28 -17.78 -19.83 2.65
N GLY A 29 -18.04 -18.52 2.76
CA GLY A 29 -19.35 -17.93 2.54
C GLY A 29 -19.64 -17.51 1.10
N GLY A 30 -18.69 -17.64 0.16
CA GLY A 30 -18.86 -17.21 -1.23
C GLY A 30 -18.89 -15.69 -1.44
N ALA A 31 -18.42 -14.91 -0.47
CA ALA A 31 -18.36 -13.44 -0.55
C ALA A 31 -16.96 -12.96 -0.93
N ASN A 32 -16.87 -11.96 -1.80
CA ASN A 32 -15.60 -11.28 -2.07
C ASN A 32 -15.13 -10.51 -0.83
N CYS A 33 -13.83 -10.30 -0.69
CA CYS A 33 -13.23 -9.57 0.41
C CYS A 33 -12.31 -8.47 -0.15
N VAL A 34 -12.47 -7.26 0.36
CA VAL A 34 -11.57 -6.13 0.10
C VAL A 34 -11.04 -5.65 1.44
N ASP A 35 -9.73 -5.46 1.57
CA ASP A 35 -9.13 -4.89 2.79
C ASP A 35 -8.31 -3.63 2.49
N ILE A 36 -7.88 -2.93 3.54
CA ILE A 36 -6.99 -1.76 3.46
C ILE A 36 -5.63 -2.07 4.11
N SER A 37 -5.22 -3.34 4.14
CA SER A 37 -4.02 -3.78 4.85
C SER A 37 -2.74 -3.26 4.20
N GLY A 38 -1.90 -2.62 5.02
CA GLY A 38 -0.52 -2.26 4.71
C GLY A 38 0.50 -3.23 5.35
N GLU A 39 0.12 -4.49 5.61
CA GLU A 39 0.97 -5.46 6.32
C GLU A 39 1.46 -6.56 5.36
N PRO A 40 2.69 -6.47 4.82
CA PRO A 40 3.23 -7.45 3.87
C PRO A 40 3.14 -8.90 4.32
N GLN A 41 3.37 -9.15 5.61
CA GLN A 41 3.32 -10.50 6.17
C GLN A 41 1.91 -11.09 6.13
N PHE A 42 0.88 -10.31 6.45
CA PHE A 42 -0.50 -10.73 6.30
C PHE A 42 -0.87 -10.94 4.83
N LEU A 43 -0.59 -9.95 3.99
CA LEU A 43 -0.95 -9.96 2.56
C LEU A 43 -0.36 -11.16 1.81
N GLU A 44 0.92 -11.45 2.03
CA GLU A 44 1.62 -12.56 1.38
C GLU A 44 1.24 -13.90 2.01
N LYS A 45 0.99 -13.97 3.32
CA LYS A 45 0.47 -15.17 3.99
C LYS A 45 -0.91 -15.54 3.44
N VAL A 46 -1.82 -14.58 3.29
CA VAL A 46 -3.15 -14.80 2.72
C VAL A 46 -3.02 -15.32 1.29
N GLN A 47 -2.14 -14.75 0.48
CA GLN A 47 -1.91 -15.24 -0.87
C GLN A 47 -1.39 -16.68 -0.87
N LEU A 48 -0.41 -17.00 -0.02
CA LEU A 48 0.15 -18.34 0.09
C LEU A 48 -0.90 -19.39 0.49
N LEU A 49 -1.73 -19.09 1.48
CA LEU A 49 -2.63 -20.07 2.07
C LEU A 49 -3.99 -20.18 1.35
N TYR A 50 -4.46 -19.09 0.74
CA TYR A 50 -5.85 -18.98 0.29
C TYR A 50 -6.02 -18.78 -1.22
N SER A 51 -4.97 -18.55 -2.02
CA SER A 51 -5.14 -18.33 -3.47
C SER A 51 -5.90 -19.46 -4.17
N ALA A 52 -5.54 -20.73 -3.88
CA ALA A 52 -6.19 -21.88 -4.49
C ALA A 52 -7.66 -22.02 -4.03
N LYS A 53 -7.91 -21.85 -2.73
CA LYS A 53 -9.26 -21.96 -2.14
C LYS A 53 -10.18 -20.85 -2.64
N ALA A 54 -9.68 -19.62 -2.73
CA ALA A 54 -10.42 -18.49 -3.26
C ALA A 54 -10.74 -18.68 -4.76
N LYS A 55 -9.80 -19.25 -5.52
CA LYS A 55 -10.04 -19.63 -6.92
C LYS A 55 -11.13 -20.69 -7.05
N GLU A 56 -11.07 -21.77 -6.27
CA GLU A 56 -12.05 -22.85 -6.27
C GLU A 56 -13.46 -22.34 -5.90
N ALA A 57 -13.56 -21.49 -4.88
CA ALA A 57 -14.81 -20.84 -4.47
C ALA A 57 -15.27 -19.72 -5.42
N ASN A 58 -14.48 -19.36 -6.43
CA ASN A 58 -14.67 -18.20 -7.30
C ASN A 58 -14.89 -16.88 -6.52
N VAL A 59 -14.14 -16.72 -5.43
CA VAL A 59 -14.14 -15.56 -4.53
C VAL A 59 -12.90 -14.72 -4.79
N TYR A 60 -13.06 -13.40 -4.86
CA TYR A 60 -11.97 -12.45 -4.98
C TYR A 60 -11.59 -11.92 -3.61
N VAL A 61 -10.34 -12.10 -3.21
CA VAL A 61 -9.73 -11.48 -2.03
C VAL A 61 -8.72 -10.46 -2.52
N VAL A 62 -9.03 -9.18 -2.37
CA VAL A 62 -8.19 -8.08 -2.86
C VAL A 62 -7.65 -7.30 -1.67
N GLY A 63 -6.35 -7.44 -1.45
CA GLY A 63 -5.67 -6.75 -0.35
C GLY A 63 -5.21 -5.35 -0.74
N SER A 64 -4.97 -4.50 0.27
CA SER A 64 -4.34 -3.18 0.10
C SER A 64 -5.15 -2.19 -0.75
N CYS A 65 -6.48 -2.22 -0.65
CA CYS A 65 -7.38 -1.30 -1.34
C CYS A 65 -7.59 0.04 -0.60
N GLY A 66 -6.59 0.51 0.14
CA GLY A 66 -6.57 1.82 0.79
C GLY A 66 -5.64 2.82 0.08
N PHE A 67 -5.56 4.05 0.60
CA PHE A 67 -4.63 5.06 0.06
C PHE A 67 -3.17 4.65 0.19
N ASP A 68 -2.81 3.83 1.19
CA ASP A 68 -1.42 3.39 1.36
C ASP A 68 -0.90 2.77 0.05
N SER A 69 -1.70 1.92 -0.62
CA SER A 69 -1.21 1.16 -1.78
C SER A 69 -1.93 1.38 -3.10
N ILE A 70 -3.20 1.82 -3.15
CA ILE A 70 -3.89 2.05 -4.43
C ILE A 70 -3.19 3.10 -5.30
N PRO A 71 -2.90 4.33 -4.81
CA PRO A 71 -2.18 5.35 -5.58
C PRO A 71 -0.89 4.84 -6.18
N VAL A 72 -0.14 4.04 -5.42
CA VAL A 72 1.16 3.53 -5.86
C VAL A 72 1.01 2.38 -6.83
N ASP A 73 0.25 1.34 -6.49
CA ASP A 73 0.10 0.14 -7.30
C ASP A 73 -0.64 0.41 -8.62
N MET A 74 -1.77 1.12 -8.54
CA MET A 74 -2.48 1.59 -9.74
C MET A 74 -1.68 2.67 -10.47
N GLY A 75 -0.92 3.50 -9.76
CA GLY A 75 -0.08 4.53 -10.35
C GLY A 75 1.04 3.96 -11.22
N VAL A 76 1.70 2.88 -10.79
CA VAL A 76 2.69 2.17 -11.61
C VAL A 76 2.03 1.57 -12.86
N HIS A 77 0.87 0.93 -12.71
CA HIS A 77 0.14 0.38 -13.86
C HIS A 77 -0.32 1.46 -14.84
N PHE A 78 -0.84 2.56 -14.32
CA PHE A 78 -1.26 3.73 -15.10
C PHE A 78 -0.08 4.37 -15.82
N THR A 79 1.05 4.55 -15.13
CA THR A 79 2.30 5.04 -15.72
C THR A 79 2.71 4.17 -16.89
N ARG A 80 2.72 2.84 -16.72
CA ARG A 80 3.06 1.89 -17.78
C ARG A 80 2.17 2.03 -19.01
N LYS A 81 0.85 2.16 -18.83
CA LYS A 81 -0.11 2.32 -19.94
C LYS A 81 0.09 3.60 -20.73
N ASN A 82 0.60 4.65 -20.09
CA ASN A 82 0.80 5.96 -20.70
C ASN A 82 2.26 6.23 -21.10
N PHE A 83 3.19 5.32 -20.80
CA PHE A 83 4.59 5.48 -21.13
C PHE A 83 4.84 5.07 -22.58
N LYS A 84 5.40 5.98 -23.39
CA LYS A 84 5.77 5.72 -24.78
C LYS A 84 7.07 4.89 -24.81
N GLY A 85 6.93 3.56 -24.77
CA GLY A 85 8.02 2.59 -24.85
C GLY A 85 8.04 1.60 -23.69
N ASP A 86 9.19 0.96 -23.48
CA ASP A 86 9.35 -0.05 -22.45
C ASP A 86 9.65 0.57 -21.08
N LEU A 87 8.64 0.65 -20.21
CA LEU A 87 8.83 1.14 -18.84
C LEU A 87 9.73 0.18 -18.03
N ASN A 88 10.94 0.63 -17.69
CA ASN A 88 11.90 -0.18 -16.93
C ASN A 88 11.74 -0.06 -15.41
N SER A 89 11.48 1.15 -14.93
CA SER A 89 11.47 1.46 -13.51
C SER A 89 10.63 2.69 -13.20
N VAL A 90 10.06 2.71 -12.00
CA VAL A 90 9.33 3.83 -11.42
C VAL A 90 9.91 4.11 -10.03
N GLU A 91 10.22 5.38 -9.78
CA GLU A 91 10.56 5.87 -8.44
C GLU A 91 9.37 6.65 -7.89
N GLY A 92 8.81 6.20 -6.77
CA GLY A 92 7.68 6.86 -6.10
C GLY A 92 8.19 7.80 -5.02
N TYR A 93 7.69 9.04 -4.97
CA TYR A 93 8.09 10.04 -4.00
C TYR A 93 6.88 10.53 -3.20
N LEU A 94 6.78 10.11 -1.94
CA LEU A 94 5.72 10.51 -1.02
C LEU A 94 6.13 11.78 -0.27
N THR A 95 5.25 12.79 -0.27
CA THR A 95 5.34 13.92 0.67
C THR A 95 4.09 13.92 1.53
N LEU A 96 4.26 14.05 2.84
CA LEU A 96 3.15 14.32 3.75
C LEU A 96 3.05 15.83 3.97
N LYS A 97 1.84 16.39 3.81
CA LYS A 97 1.52 17.76 4.20
C LYS A 97 0.58 17.71 5.40
N GLY A 98 0.97 18.35 6.50
CA GLY A 98 0.09 18.57 7.64
C GLY A 98 -0.73 19.84 7.43
N GLY A 99 -1.97 19.84 7.91
CA GLY A 99 -2.74 21.09 8.07
C GLY A 99 -2.21 21.92 9.25
N GLU A 100 -2.92 22.99 9.60
CA GLU A 100 -2.59 23.86 10.74
C GLU A 100 -2.41 23.08 12.07
N ASP A 101 -3.20 22.02 12.22
CA ASP A 101 -3.20 21.11 13.38
C ASP A 101 -2.18 19.95 13.25
N GLY A 102 -1.30 19.97 12.23
CA GLY A 102 -0.27 18.96 11.99
C GLY A 102 -0.77 17.67 11.33
N ILE A 103 0.04 16.61 11.39
CA ILE A 103 -0.26 15.27 10.84
C ILE A 103 -0.56 14.32 11.99
N ALA A 104 -1.62 13.53 11.88
CA ALA A 104 -1.92 12.45 12.81
C ALA A 104 -2.40 11.17 12.11
N PHE A 105 -1.99 10.01 12.64
CA PHE A 105 -2.36 8.68 12.17
C PHE A 105 -3.02 7.86 13.29
N ASN A 106 -3.78 6.83 12.92
CA ASN A 106 -4.42 5.92 13.85
C ASN A 106 -3.39 5.08 14.63
N TYR A 107 -3.72 4.72 15.87
CA TYR A 107 -3.01 3.69 16.62
C TYR A 107 -2.95 2.34 15.90
N ALA A 108 -3.99 1.90 15.20
CA ALA A 108 -3.95 0.64 14.46
C ALA A 108 -2.81 0.63 13.42
N THR A 109 -2.59 1.75 12.72
CA THR A 109 -1.45 1.92 11.79
C THR A 109 -0.11 1.83 12.52
N PHE A 110 -0.01 2.46 13.69
CA PHE A 110 1.18 2.40 14.53
C PHE A 110 1.48 0.95 14.96
N GLU A 111 0.47 0.27 15.46
CA GLU A 111 0.56 -1.11 15.93
C GLU A 111 0.96 -2.06 14.80
N SER A 112 0.37 -1.91 13.61
CA SER A 112 0.76 -2.63 12.40
C SER A 112 2.22 -2.38 12.03
N ALA A 113 2.70 -1.13 12.10
CA ALA A 113 4.10 -0.81 11.82
C ALA A 113 5.05 -1.48 12.84
N VAL A 114 4.76 -1.38 14.14
CA VAL A 114 5.53 -2.00 15.21
C VAL A 114 5.65 -3.51 14.99
N TYR A 115 4.54 -4.20 14.74
CA TYR A 115 4.56 -5.64 14.50
C TYR A 115 5.16 -6.03 13.15
N GLY A 116 5.09 -5.15 12.15
CA GLY A 116 5.79 -5.30 10.87
C GLY A 116 7.30 -5.42 11.05
N PHE A 117 7.90 -4.55 11.88
CA PHE A 117 9.33 -4.64 12.22
C PHE A 117 9.63 -5.83 13.14
N ALA A 118 8.80 -6.08 14.15
CA ALA A 118 9.00 -7.16 15.11
C ALA A 118 9.12 -8.54 14.46
N TYR A 119 8.37 -8.76 13.37
CA TYR A 119 8.26 -10.07 12.72
C TYR A 119 8.73 -10.04 11.25
N ALA A 120 9.59 -9.09 10.89
CA ALA A 120 10.10 -8.95 9.52
C ALA A 120 10.80 -10.21 9.00
N SER A 121 11.38 -11.04 9.88
CA SER A 121 12.06 -12.29 9.54
C SER A 121 11.12 -13.36 8.97
N GLU A 122 9.84 -13.37 9.37
CA GLU A 122 8.86 -14.34 8.86
C GLU A 122 8.60 -14.17 7.36
N LEU A 123 8.72 -12.93 6.87
CA LEU A 123 8.43 -12.57 5.48
C LEU A 123 9.37 -13.27 4.50
N ALA A 124 10.61 -13.54 4.89
CA ALA A 124 11.57 -14.27 4.05
C ALA A 124 11.09 -15.70 3.74
N ASN A 125 10.57 -16.41 4.75
CA ASN A 125 10.08 -17.78 4.61
C ASN A 125 8.78 -17.84 3.79
N ILE A 126 7.87 -16.88 4.01
CA ILE A 126 6.64 -16.75 3.22
C ILE A 126 6.99 -16.53 1.75
N ARG A 127 7.89 -15.59 1.43
CA ARG A 127 8.32 -15.30 0.05
C ARG A 127 8.99 -16.48 -0.62
N LYS A 128 9.84 -17.20 0.10
CA LYS A 128 10.48 -18.41 -0.43
C LYS A 128 9.45 -19.48 -0.82
N SER A 129 8.37 -19.60 -0.06
CA SER A 129 7.30 -20.56 -0.31
C SER A 129 6.35 -20.10 -1.41
N LEU A 130 6.01 -18.80 -1.41
CA LEU A 130 5.06 -18.20 -2.34
C LEU A 130 5.66 -17.95 -3.73
N PHE A 131 6.95 -17.62 -3.81
CA PHE A 131 7.66 -17.29 -5.03
C PHE A 131 8.95 -18.13 -5.14
N PRO A 132 8.83 -19.45 -5.39
CA PRO A 132 10.01 -20.32 -5.53
C PRO A 132 10.88 -19.92 -6.73
N ASP A 133 10.26 -19.45 -7.82
CA ASP A 133 10.97 -19.02 -9.02
C ASP A 133 11.25 -17.51 -8.99
N PRO A 134 12.51 -17.08 -9.14
CA PRO A 134 12.85 -15.66 -9.13
C PRO A 134 12.26 -14.93 -10.35
N MET A 135 11.91 -13.66 -10.17
CA MET A 135 11.55 -12.78 -11.29
C MET A 135 12.74 -12.52 -12.22
N PRO A 136 12.51 -12.35 -13.53
CA PRO A 136 13.59 -11.98 -14.45
C PRO A 136 14.22 -10.66 -14.01
N ARG A 137 15.55 -10.62 -14.01
CA ARG A 137 16.31 -9.43 -13.61
C ARG A 137 16.38 -8.46 -14.79
N SER A 138 16.12 -7.18 -14.55
CA SER A 138 16.37 -6.14 -15.57
C SER A 138 17.88 -5.95 -15.78
N ALA A 139 18.27 -5.73 -17.03
CA ALA A 139 19.62 -5.31 -17.40
C ALA A 139 19.94 -3.91 -16.85
N HIS A 140 18.94 -3.02 -16.76
CA HIS A 140 19.08 -1.66 -16.28
C HIS A 140 18.50 -1.53 -14.88
N ARG A 141 19.37 -1.68 -13.86
CA ARG A 141 18.95 -1.63 -12.46
C ARG A 141 18.79 -0.20 -11.96
N VAL A 142 17.79 0.02 -11.11
CA VAL A 142 17.65 1.28 -10.38
C VAL A 142 18.80 1.41 -9.38
N PRO A 143 19.52 2.56 -9.33
CA PRO A 143 20.53 2.80 -8.32
C PRO A 143 19.97 2.64 -6.91
N LYS A 144 20.68 1.90 -6.06
CA LYS A 144 20.27 1.76 -4.66
C LYS A 144 20.72 2.99 -3.88
N ARG A 145 19.77 3.78 -3.42
CA ARG A 145 20.02 4.88 -2.49
C ARG A 145 19.70 4.40 -1.09
N TYR A 146 20.71 4.37 -0.21
CA TYR A 146 20.55 3.92 1.18
C TYR A 146 20.55 5.09 2.17
N PHE A 147 21.11 6.22 1.78
CA PHE A 147 21.24 7.42 2.59
C PHE A 147 20.31 8.52 2.07
N PRO A 148 19.95 9.50 2.91
CA PRO A 148 19.25 10.68 2.47
C PRO A 148 19.95 11.35 1.28
N PHE A 149 19.18 11.74 0.27
CA PHE A 149 19.67 12.46 -0.90
C PHE A 149 18.72 13.59 -1.24
N TYR A 150 19.25 14.66 -1.81
CA TYR A 150 18.43 15.78 -2.27
C TYR A 150 17.92 15.52 -3.70
N LYS A 151 16.63 15.71 -3.93
CA LYS A 151 15.98 15.57 -5.23
C LYS A 151 15.64 16.96 -5.76
N GLU A 152 16.44 17.44 -6.71
CA GLU A 152 16.34 18.79 -7.27
C GLU A 152 14.94 19.12 -7.79
N ASP A 153 14.34 18.21 -8.57
CA ASP A 153 13.00 18.41 -9.16
C ASP A 153 11.90 18.63 -8.10
N LEU A 154 12.10 18.07 -6.89
CA LEU A 154 11.15 18.19 -5.79
C LEU A 154 11.56 19.26 -4.76
N LYS A 155 12.80 19.77 -4.85
CA LYS A 155 13.44 20.63 -3.85
C LYS A 155 13.32 20.08 -2.42
N LYS A 156 13.49 18.76 -2.28
CA LYS A 156 13.32 18.02 -1.01
C LYS A 156 14.39 16.98 -0.79
N TRP A 157 14.64 16.67 0.47
CA TRP A 157 15.44 15.54 0.92
C TRP A 157 14.58 14.29 0.94
N CYS A 158 15.05 13.24 0.29
CA CYS A 158 14.34 11.97 0.18
C CYS A 158 15.14 10.84 0.82
N LEU A 159 14.44 9.90 1.44
CA LEU A 159 15.00 8.67 2.01
C LEU A 159 14.17 7.46 1.58
N PRO A 160 14.77 6.25 1.52
CA PRO A 160 14.02 5.04 1.25
C PRO A 160 12.86 4.87 2.25
N PHE A 161 11.67 4.59 1.72
CA PHE A 161 10.48 4.41 2.55
C PHE A 161 10.20 2.91 2.75
N PRO A 162 10.32 2.36 3.98
CA PRO A 162 10.06 0.96 4.25
C PRO A 162 8.54 0.68 4.36
N SER A 163 7.78 1.00 3.32
CA SER A 163 6.33 0.75 3.25
C SER A 163 5.96 -0.60 2.66
N SER A 164 4.67 -0.90 2.73
CA SER A 164 4.04 -2.06 2.10
C SER A 164 4.08 -2.00 0.57
N ASP A 165 4.22 -0.81 -0.02
CA ASP A 165 4.09 -0.55 -1.47
C ASP A 165 5.00 -1.41 -2.32
N ARG A 166 6.26 -1.55 -1.91
CA ARG A 166 7.22 -2.37 -2.66
C ARG A 166 6.75 -3.82 -2.73
N SER A 167 6.13 -4.32 -1.66
CA SER A 167 5.52 -5.64 -1.59
C SER A 167 4.33 -5.76 -2.52
N VAL A 168 3.42 -4.80 -2.47
CA VAL A 168 2.19 -4.79 -3.27
C VAL A 168 2.52 -4.69 -4.76
N VAL A 169 3.34 -3.72 -5.15
CA VAL A 169 3.76 -3.56 -6.55
C VAL A 169 4.50 -4.79 -7.05
N ALA A 170 5.40 -5.38 -6.25
CA ALA A 170 6.12 -6.59 -6.67
C ALA A 170 5.16 -7.77 -6.96
N ARG A 171 4.11 -7.93 -6.14
CA ARG A 171 3.07 -8.95 -6.37
C ARG A 171 2.25 -8.66 -7.64
N SER A 172 1.89 -7.41 -7.91
CA SER A 172 1.24 -7.00 -9.15
C SER A 172 2.11 -7.27 -10.37
N GLN A 173 3.40 -6.91 -10.32
CA GLN A 173 4.34 -7.16 -11.41
C GLN A 173 4.55 -8.66 -11.64
N ARG A 174 4.55 -9.48 -10.59
CA ARG A 174 4.59 -10.95 -10.71
C ARG A 174 3.35 -11.48 -11.42
N TYR A 175 2.16 -11.04 -11.02
CA TYR A 175 0.92 -11.42 -11.68
C TYR A 175 0.95 -11.06 -13.18
N PHE A 176 1.34 -9.84 -13.52
CA PHE A 176 1.46 -9.40 -14.92
C PHE A 176 2.48 -10.21 -15.72
N TYR A 177 3.58 -10.61 -15.11
CA TYR A 177 4.57 -11.48 -15.76
C TYR A 177 4.03 -12.90 -15.99
N ASP A 178 3.48 -13.52 -14.96
CA ASP A 178 3.03 -14.92 -15.01
C ASP A 178 1.78 -15.10 -15.87
N LYS A 179 0.83 -14.16 -15.79
CA LYS A 179 -0.49 -14.27 -16.43
C LYS A 179 -0.63 -13.48 -17.72
N GLN A 180 0.07 -12.35 -17.84
CA GLN A 180 -0.05 -11.44 -19.00
C GLN A 180 1.23 -11.36 -19.83
N ARG A 181 2.29 -12.09 -19.46
CA ARG A 181 3.59 -12.11 -20.15
C ARG A 181 4.21 -10.72 -20.30
N GLN A 182 3.89 -9.81 -19.38
CA GLN A 182 4.44 -8.46 -19.37
C GLN A 182 5.77 -8.42 -18.64
N ARG A 183 6.71 -7.62 -19.15
CA ARG A 183 8.00 -7.40 -18.47
C ARG A 183 7.77 -6.70 -17.11
N PRO A 184 8.43 -7.16 -16.03
CA PRO A 184 8.27 -6.53 -14.72
C PRO A 184 8.88 -5.14 -14.67
N VAL A 185 8.16 -4.19 -14.07
CA VAL A 185 8.64 -2.85 -13.76
C VAL A 185 9.28 -2.84 -12.36
N GLN A 186 10.46 -2.24 -12.24
CA GLN A 186 11.08 -2.04 -10.93
C GLN A 186 10.42 -0.86 -10.22
N PHE A 187 10.07 -1.01 -8.94
CA PHE A 187 9.49 0.08 -8.15
C PHE A 187 10.33 0.35 -6.90
N VAL A 188 10.63 1.63 -6.64
CA VAL A 188 11.37 2.08 -5.46
C VAL A 188 10.63 3.26 -4.82
N PRO A 189 10.08 3.08 -3.60
CA PRO A 189 9.44 4.17 -2.87
C PRO A 189 10.42 4.97 -2.02
N TYR A 190 10.23 6.28 -2.00
CA TYR A 190 10.92 7.24 -1.16
C TYR A 190 9.89 8.11 -0.43
N ILE A 191 10.23 8.54 0.78
CA ILE A 191 9.53 9.59 1.50
C ILE A 191 10.42 10.84 1.50
N CYS A 192 9.81 12.00 1.28
CA CYS A 192 10.51 13.26 1.05
C CYS A 192 10.04 14.36 2.00
N GLU A 193 10.99 15.18 2.43
CA GLU A 193 10.84 16.24 3.41
C GLU A 193 11.66 17.47 2.97
N ALA A 194 11.15 18.67 3.22
CA ALA A 194 11.84 19.91 2.79
C ALA A 194 13.09 20.20 3.63
N SER A 195 13.11 19.77 4.89
CA SER A 195 14.19 20.08 5.84
C SER A 195 15.14 18.90 6.04
N LEU A 196 16.44 19.11 5.77
CA LEU A 196 17.50 18.13 6.06
C LEU A 196 17.52 17.74 7.54
N PHE A 197 17.33 18.70 8.44
CA PHE A 197 17.30 18.44 9.88
C PHE A 197 16.17 17.48 10.24
N ARG A 198 14.94 17.73 9.75
CA ARG A 198 13.81 16.82 9.96
C ARG A 198 14.07 15.44 9.35
N THR A 199 14.68 15.39 8.17
CA THR A 199 15.10 14.14 7.53
C THR A 199 16.05 13.33 8.41
N ILE A 200 17.08 13.97 9.00
CA ILE A 200 18.01 13.30 9.92
C ILE A 200 17.28 12.80 11.17
N CYS A 201 16.38 13.62 11.75
CA CYS A 201 15.54 13.20 12.88
C CYS A 201 14.69 11.97 12.54
N TYR A 202 14.09 11.90 11.35
CA TYR A 202 13.31 10.74 10.91
C TYR A 202 14.18 9.48 10.77
N VAL A 203 15.42 9.60 10.28
CA VAL A 203 16.35 8.47 10.21
C VAL A 203 16.67 7.94 11.61
N LEU A 204 17.03 8.83 12.55
CA LEU A 204 17.32 8.44 13.93
C LEU A 204 16.10 7.82 14.61
N PHE A 205 14.94 8.43 14.45
CA PHE A 205 13.66 7.90 14.93
C PHE A 205 13.39 6.50 14.36
N SER A 206 13.57 6.29 13.06
CA SER A 206 13.32 5.00 12.40
C SER A 206 14.25 3.89 12.92
N ILE A 207 15.51 4.21 13.20
CA ILE A 207 16.47 3.25 13.78
C ILE A 207 16.04 2.87 15.20
N ILE A 208 15.76 3.86 16.06
CA ILE A 208 15.32 3.62 17.44
C ILE A 208 14.00 2.84 17.44
N PHE A 209 13.05 3.24 16.60
CA PHE A 209 11.75 2.59 16.45
C PHE A 209 11.89 1.12 16.03
N ALA A 210 12.77 0.81 15.07
CA ALA A 210 13.02 -0.56 14.65
C ALA A 210 13.63 -1.42 15.76
N ILE A 211 14.63 -0.88 16.49
CA ILE A 211 15.26 -1.55 17.63
C ILE A 211 14.22 -1.81 18.73
N MET A 212 13.45 -0.79 19.11
CA MET A 212 12.43 -0.91 20.16
C MET A 212 11.32 -1.88 19.79
N SER A 213 10.93 -1.94 18.51
CA SER A 213 9.91 -2.88 18.02
C SER A 213 10.39 -4.34 18.07
N TYR A 214 11.70 -4.57 17.93
CA TYR A 214 12.28 -5.90 17.91
C TYR A 214 12.22 -6.59 19.29
N PHE A 215 12.64 -5.90 20.35
CA PHE A 215 12.65 -6.48 21.70
C PHE A 215 11.26 -6.39 22.36
N SER A 216 10.80 -7.50 22.97
CA SER A 216 9.45 -7.62 23.52
C SER A 216 9.11 -6.57 24.59
N VAL A 217 10.03 -6.30 25.52
CA VAL A 217 9.83 -5.32 26.60
C VAL A 217 9.70 -3.90 26.06
N THR A 218 10.64 -3.48 25.21
CA THR A 218 10.60 -2.14 24.60
C THR A 218 9.42 -1.99 23.64
N ARG A 219 9.02 -3.07 22.95
CA ARG A 219 7.83 -3.10 22.10
C ARG A 219 6.57 -2.87 22.92
N SER A 220 6.42 -3.52 24.06
CA SER A 220 5.29 -3.30 24.96
C SER A 220 5.22 -1.85 25.46
N VAL A 221 6.37 -1.23 25.77
CA VAL A 221 6.45 0.18 26.14
C VAL A 221 6.04 1.10 24.98
N LEU A 222 6.56 0.82 23.77
CA LEU A 222 6.27 1.57 22.55
C LEU A 222 4.76 1.54 22.23
N LEU A 223 4.13 0.37 22.32
CA LEU A 223 2.69 0.18 22.12
C LEU A 223 1.84 0.83 23.22
N LYS A 224 2.32 0.91 24.46
CA LYS A 224 1.58 1.52 25.58
C LYS A 224 1.56 3.05 25.50
N PHE A 225 2.63 3.67 24.98
CA PHE A 225 2.81 5.12 24.97
C PHE A 225 3.08 5.72 23.56
N PRO A 226 2.23 5.44 22.55
CA PRO A 226 2.46 5.86 21.17
C PRO A 226 2.63 7.38 21.03
N GLN A 227 1.84 8.17 21.75
CA GLN A 227 1.88 9.64 21.67
C GLN A 227 3.22 10.22 22.16
N ILE A 228 3.82 9.63 23.20
CA ILE A 228 5.11 10.09 23.75
C ILE A 228 6.21 9.80 22.73
N PHE A 229 6.27 8.57 22.23
CA PHE A 229 7.33 8.14 21.31
C PHE A 229 7.22 8.75 19.91
N THR A 230 6.02 9.19 19.50
CA THR A 230 5.79 9.76 18.16
C THR A 230 5.56 11.26 18.17
N ALA A 231 5.80 11.93 19.31
CA ALA A 231 5.54 13.36 19.51
C ALA A 231 4.11 13.77 19.08
N GLY A 232 3.12 12.92 19.38
CA GLY A 232 1.71 13.15 19.06
C GLY A 232 1.27 12.78 17.64
N MET A 233 2.17 12.27 16.79
CA MET A 233 1.85 11.88 15.41
C MET A 233 0.93 10.64 15.35
N PHE A 234 1.01 9.71 16.30
CA PHE A 234 0.09 8.59 16.38
C PHE A 234 -0.79 8.67 17.64
N LYS A 235 -2.11 8.70 17.44
CA LYS A 235 -3.09 8.87 18.52
C LYS A 235 -4.06 7.68 18.57
N LYS A 236 -4.51 7.32 19.77
CA LYS A 236 -5.54 6.28 19.97
C LYS A 236 -6.88 6.70 19.36
N ASP A 237 -7.22 7.98 19.43
CA ASP A 237 -8.47 8.52 18.91
C ASP A 237 -8.39 8.95 17.43
N GLY A 238 -7.25 8.75 16.76
CA GLY A 238 -7.02 9.19 15.38
C GLY A 238 -6.84 10.72 15.22
N PRO A 239 -6.85 11.22 13.96
CA PRO A 239 -6.83 12.66 13.67
C PRO A 239 -8.16 13.33 14.00
N SER A 240 -8.11 14.65 14.25
CA SER A 240 -9.30 15.48 14.46
C SER A 240 -9.89 15.95 13.13
N LEU A 241 -11.20 16.25 13.11
CA LEU A 241 -11.89 16.76 11.90
C LEU A 241 -11.31 18.08 11.35
N LYS A 242 -10.55 18.83 12.17
CA LYS A 242 -9.97 20.14 11.80
C LYS A 242 -8.64 20.04 11.03
N GLN A 243 -8.03 18.86 10.94
CA GLN A 243 -6.72 18.64 10.29
C GLN A 243 -6.75 18.65 8.74
N HIS A 244 -7.72 19.29 8.08
CA HIS A 244 -7.96 19.13 6.64
C HIS A 244 -7.97 20.45 5.84
N GLN A 245 -7.22 20.44 4.72
CA GLN A 245 -7.33 21.23 3.47
C GLN A 245 -6.04 21.96 3.11
N GLU A 246 -5.29 21.44 2.13
CA GLU A 246 -4.39 22.25 1.29
C GLU A 246 -4.30 21.68 -0.13
N LYS A 247 -4.15 22.57 -1.13
CA LYS A 247 -3.94 22.20 -2.54
C LYS A 247 -2.44 22.05 -2.88
N PRO A 248 -2.06 21.11 -3.76
CA PRO A 248 -0.67 20.92 -4.18
C PRO A 248 -0.26 21.78 -5.39
N ASP A 249 1.04 22.12 -5.47
CA ASP A 249 1.69 22.89 -6.54
C ASP A 249 2.78 22.05 -7.26
N LYS A 250 2.86 22.22 -8.59
CA LYS A 250 3.37 21.31 -9.65
C LYS A 250 4.88 20.96 -9.70
N THR A 251 5.22 19.82 -10.33
CA THR A 251 6.05 19.60 -11.59
C THR A 251 6.20 18.08 -11.90
N ILE A 252 6.61 17.67 -13.10
CA ILE A 252 6.29 16.40 -13.82
C ILE A 252 6.57 15.08 -13.10
N THR A 253 5.50 14.30 -12.95
CA THR A 253 5.34 13.08 -12.13
C THR A 253 3.94 12.52 -12.45
N VAL A 254 3.70 11.20 -12.43
CA VAL A 254 2.31 10.71 -12.34
C VAL A 254 1.82 11.07 -10.95
N THR A 255 1.11 12.19 -10.86
CA THR A 255 0.63 12.71 -9.58
C THR A 255 -0.70 12.07 -9.28
N VAL A 256 -0.79 11.39 -8.13
CA VAL A 256 -2.07 11.01 -7.54
C VAL A 256 -2.39 12.04 -6.46
N SER A 257 -3.36 12.91 -6.75
CA SER A 257 -3.84 13.92 -5.81
C SER A 257 -5.17 13.47 -5.23
N GLY A 258 -5.39 13.69 -3.95
CA GLY A 258 -6.61 13.29 -3.24
C GLY A 258 -6.89 14.18 -2.04
N PRO A 259 -8.09 14.09 -1.45
CA PRO A 259 -8.35 14.61 -0.11
C PRO A 259 -7.50 13.84 0.94
N GLU A 260 -7.71 14.09 2.23
CA GLU A 260 -6.89 13.47 3.29
C GLU A 260 -6.74 11.95 3.09
N ALA A 261 -5.50 11.48 3.19
CA ALA A 261 -5.05 10.15 2.79
C ALA A 261 -5.73 9.01 3.57
N GLY A 262 -5.71 9.07 4.90
CA GLY A 262 -6.06 7.97 5.78
C GLY A 262 -7.56 7.75 5.95
N TYR A 263 -8.37 8.81 5.92
CA TYR A 263 -9.75 8.81 6.41
C TYR A 263 -10.76 9.32 5.40
N VAL A 264 -10.33 10.06 4.37
CA VAL A 264 -11.20 10.41 3.24
C VAL A 264 -10.88 9.54 2.04
N THR A 265 -9.62 9.54 1.60
CA THR A 265 -9.23 8.82 0.39
C THR A 265 -9.27 7.31 0.57
N THR A 266 -8.88 6.77 1.73
CA THR A 266 -8.91 5.31 1.98
C THR A 266 -10.31 4.71 1.88
N PRO A 267 -11.37 5.25 2.54
CA PRO A 267 -12.73 4.78 2.32
C PRO A 267 -13.22 4.92 0.87
N ILE A 268 -12.87 6.01 0.17
CA ILE A 268 -13.17 6.17 -1.25
C ILE A 268 -12.55 5.03 -2.06
N CYS A 269 -11.24 4.83 -1.92
CA CYS A 269 -10.48 3.74 -2.54
C CYS A 269 -11.14 2.37 -2.34
N MET A 270 -11.51 2.07 -1.10
CA MET A 270 -12.08 0.79 -0.72
C MET A 270 -13.48 0.58 -1.31
N VAL A 271 -14.36 1.57 -1.19
CA VAL A 271 -15.73 1.51 -1.72
C VAL A 271 -15.70 1.43 -3.25
N GLN A 272 -14.86 2.24 -3.92
CA GLN A 272 -14.76 2.19 -5.38
C GLN A 272 -14.22 0.83 -5.87
N SER A 273 -13.28 0.22 -5.13
CA SER A 273 -12.78 -1.14 -5.42
C SER A 273 -13.88 -2.19 -5.33
N ALA A 274 -14.70 -2.15 -4.27
CA ALA A 274 -15.85 -3.06 -4.13
C ALA A 274 -16.91 -2.86 -5.22
N MET A 275 -17.14 -1.61 -5.64
CA MET A 275 -18.07 -1.31 -6.74
C MET A 275 -17.60 -1.90 -8.07
N VAL A 276 -16.30 -1.89 -8.35
CA VAL A 276 -15.73 -2.55 -9.54
C VAL A 276 -15.92 -4.07 -9.47
N LEU A 277 -15.61 -4.71 -8.34
CA LEU A 277 -15.85 -6.15 -8.15
C LEU A 277 -17.32 -6.56 -8.37
N LEU A 278 -18.25 -5.70 -8.00
CA LEU A 278 -19.68 -5.96 -8.14
C LEU A 278 -20.21 -5.75 -9.55
N LYS A 279 -19.66 -4.76 -10.28
CA LYS A 279 -20.29 -4.24 -11.51
C LYS A 279 -19.51 -4.52 -12.79
N GLU A 280 -18.23 -4.86 -12.71
CA GLU A 280 -17.34 -4.97 -13.88
C GLU A 280 -16.62 -6.32 -13.90
N LYS A 281 -17.37 -7.42 -13.70
CA LYS A 281 -16.81 -8.79 -13.70
C LYS A 281 -16.07 -9.15 -14.99
N GLU A 282 -16.43 -8.51 -16.09
CA GLU A 282 -15.82 -8.67 -17.41
C GLU A 282 -14.47 -7.93 -17.56
N ARG A 283 -14.12 -7.05 -16.63
CA ARG A 283 -12.88 -6.24 -16.66
C ARG A 283 -11.88 -6.59 -15.56
N ILE A 284 -12.18 -7.63 -14.78
CA ILE A 284 -11.31 -8.20 -13.75
C ILE A 284 -10.87 -9.62 -14.16
N PRO A 285 -9.91 -10.26 -13.46
CA PRO A 285 -9.50 -11.63 -13.78
C PRO A 285 -10.70 -12.58 -13.84
N LYS A 286 -10.69 -13.58 -14.72
CA LYS A 286 -11.84 -14.49 -14.93
C LYS A 286 -12.11 -15.43 -13.75
N GLU A 287 -11.10 -15.68 -12.94
CA GLU A 287 -11.14 -16.62 -11.83
C GLU A 287 -10.95 -15.88 -10.52
N GLY A 288 -11.64 -16.32 -9.47
CA GLY A 288 -11.36 -15.92 -8.09
C GLY A 288 -9.90 -16.20 -7.69
N GLY A 289 -9.50 -15.69 -6.54
CA GLY A 289 -8.12 -15.76 -6.07
C GLY A 289 -7.78 -14.65 -5.09
N VAL A 290 -6.51 -14.62 -4.68
CA VAL A 290 -5.95 -13.55 -3.85
C VAL A 290 -5.10 -12.63 -4.72
N TYR A 291 -5.44 -11.35 -4.76
CA TYR A 291 -4.88 -10.40 -5.70
C TYR A 291 -4.48 -9.07 -5.03
N THR A 292 -3.68 -8.31 -5.75
CA THR A 292 -3.40 -6.88 -5.48
C THR A 292 -4.34 -5.98 -6.27
N PRO A 293 -4.44 -4.68 -5.92
CA PRO A 293 -5.31 -3.74 -6.62
C PRO A 293 -5.03 -3.67 -8.12
N ALA A 294 -3.78 -3.52 -8.55
CA ALA A 294 -3.46 -3.41 -9.98
C ALA A 294 -3.72 -4.71 -10.75
N ALA A 295 -3.52 -5.88 -10.11
CA ALA A 295 -3.81 -7.17 -10.73
C ALA A 295 -5.30 -7.37 -11.04
N VAL A 296 -6.19 -6.83 -10.18
CA VAL A 296 -7.64 -6.93 -10.38
C VAL A 296 -8.18 -5.75 -11.19
N PHE A 297 -7.80 -4.54 -10.82
CA PHE A 297 -8.46 -3.32 -11.24
C PHE A 297 -7.71 -2.55 -12.33
N GLY A 298 -6.50 -2.97 -12.71
CA GLY A 298 -5.66 -2.25 -13.67
C GLY A 298 -6.35 -1.95 -15.01
N ASP A 299 -7.26 -2.82 -15.45
CA ASP A 299 -7.99 -2.68 -16.71
C ASP A 299 -9.46 -2.28 -16.53
N SER A 300 -9.87 -2.06 -15.28
CA SER A 300 -11.22 -1.64 -14.89
C SER A 300 -11.42 -0.13 -14.95
N SER A 301 -12.63 0.33 -14.62
CA SER A 301 -12.92 1.75 -14.46
C SER A 301 -12.41 2.39 -13.16
N LEU A 302 -11.72 1.66 -12.26
CA LEU A 302 -11.35 2.15 -10.93
C LEU A 302 -10.69 3.54 -10.95
N VAL A 303 -9.69 3.77 -11.80
CA VAL A 303 -9.03 5.10 -11.92
C VAL A 303 -10.02 6.21 -12.27
N LYS A 304 -10.96 5.96 -13.20
CA LYS A 304 -12.00 6.93 -13.57
C LYS A 304 -13.00 7.15 -12.44
N ARG A 305 -13.27 6.13 -11.62
CA ARG A 305 -14.15 6.25 -10.45
C ARG A 305 -13.48 7.09 -9.36
N LEU A 306 -12.20 6.82 -9.10
CA LEU A 306 -11.37 7.59 -8.16
C LEU A 306 -11.30 9.06 -8.55
N ASP A 307 -11.09 9.35 -9.84
CA ASP A 307 -11.03 10.72 -10.35
C ASP A 307 -12.34 11.50 -10.10
N LYS A 308 -13.50 10.85 -10.26
CA LYS A 308 -14.81 11.44 -9.93
C LYS A 308 -15.01 11.72 -8.43
N HIS A 309 -14.17 11.13 -7.58
CA HIS A 309 -14.20 11.27 -6.13
C HIS A 309 -12.93 11.97 -5.63
N GLU A 310 -12.41 12.91 -6.43
CA GLU A 310 -11.28 13.80 -6.09
C GLU A 310 -9.93 13.10 -5.95
N VAL A 311 -9.82 11.82 -6.32
CA VAL A 311 -8.58 11.03 -6.34
C VAL A 311 -8.09 10.92 -7.78
N THR A 312 -7.41 11.95 -8.25
CA THR A 312 -7.06 12.16 -9.66
C THR A 312 -5.68 11.61 -9.98
N PHE A 313 -5.57 10.88 -11.09
CA PHE A 313 -4.31 10.43 -11.68
C PHE A 313 -4.00 11.30 -12.90
N GLN A 314 -2.93 12.11 -12.84
CA GLN A 314 -2.55 12.99 -13.96
C GLN A 314 -1.20 12.59 -14.54
N VAL A 315 -1.12 12.53 -15.87
CA VAL A 315 0.16 12.54 -16.60
C VAL A 315 0.47 13.99 -16.95
N HIS A 316 1.63 14.48 -16.55
CA HIS A 316 2.15 15.74 -17.05
C HIS A 316 3.23 15.40 -18.08
N GLU A 317 2.99 15.68 -19.36
CA GLU A 317 4.06 15.64 -20.38
C GLU A 317 4.99 16.86 -20.18
N GLN A 318 6.30 16.66 -20.34
CA GLN A 318 7.31 17.73 -20.48
C GLN A 318 7.24 18.31 -21.89
#